data_AF-A0AAJ2NTH3-F1
#
_entry.id   AF-A0AAJ2NTH3-F1
#
_cell.length_a   1.000
_cell.length_b   1.000
_cell.length_c   1.000
_cell.angle_alpha   90.00
_cell.angle_beta   90.00
_cell.angle_gamma   90.00
#
_symmetry.space_group_name_H-M   'P 1'
#
loop_
_entity.id
_entity.type
_entity.pdbx_description
1 polymer ?
#
loop_
_entity_poly.entity_id
_entity_poly.type
_entity_poly.pdbx_seq_one_letter_code
_entity_poly.pdbx_strand_id
1 'polypeptide(L)'
;VLYMSFNIFVSKILELFGTNFGVDFSQEVGNGLKMIGGVKTLDTGVLGAIVIAAIAIYLHNKFFDTKLPDFLGIFQGSALVA
;
A
#
# COMPACT_ATOMS: atom_id res chain seq x y z
N VAL A 1 9.89 0.80 -3.99
CA VAL A 1 8.67 1.16 -4.73
C VAL A 1 7.42 0.65 -4.02
N LEU A 2 7.25 -0.66 -3.77
CA LEU A 2 6.07 -1.22 -3.06
C LEU A 2 5.64 -0.46 -1.79
N TYR A 3 6.55 -0.26 -0.83
CA TYR A 3 6.23 0.48 0.40
C TYR A 3 5.89 1.96 0.15
N MET A 4 6.49 2.58 -0.87
CA MET A 4 6.18 3.96 -1.26
C MET A 4 4.80 4.05 -1.92
N SER A 5 4.48 3.13 -2.82
CA SER A 5 3.16 3.02 -3.45
C SER A 5 2.07 2.81 -2.39
N PHE A 6 2.30 1.90 -1.43
CA PHE A 6 1.41 1.70 -0.29
C PHE A 6 1.17 2.99 0.49
N ASN A 7 2.24 3.74 0.81
CA ASN A 7 2.11 5.00 1.54
C ASN A 7 1.38 6.10 0.76
N ILE A 8 1.48 6.13 -0.57
CA ILE A 8 0.69 7.03 -1.41
C ILE A 8 -0.80 6.67 -1.32
N PHE A 9 -1.16 5.38 -1.38
CA PHE A 9 -2.54 4.94 -1.22
C PHE A 9 -3.09 5.26 0.17
N VAL A 10 -2.33 4.96 1.23
CA VAL A 10 -2.71 5.28 2.61
C VAL A 10 -2.90 6.77 2.79
N SER A 11 -2.02 7.60 2.24
CA SER A 11 -2.17 9.06 2.23
C SER A 11 -3.52 9.49 1.67
N LYS A 12 -3.93 8.94 0.51
CA LYS A 12 -5.22 9.25 -0.12
C LYS A 12 -6.43 8.69 0.62
N ILE A 13 -6.32 7.51 1.22
CA ILE A 13 -7.37 6.95 2.07
C ILE A 13 -7.57 7.85 3.30
N LEU A 14 -6.50 8.34 3.91
CA LEU A 14 -6.58 9.25 5.05
C LEU A 14 -7.08 10.64 4.66
N GLU A 15 -6.77 11.11 3.45
CA GLU A 15 -7.32 12.37 2.92
C GLU A 15 -8.85 12.28 2.72
N LEU A 16 -9.36 11.16 2.21
CA LEU A 16 -10.78 11.01 1.89
C LEU A 16 -11.63 10.48 3.07
N PHE A 17 -11.06 9.60 3.89
CA PHE A 17 -11.75 8.87 4.95
C PHE A 17 -11.15 9.07 6.34
N GLY A 18 -10.14 9.94 6.51
CA GLY A 18 -9.43 10.12 7.78
C GLY A 18 -10.34 10.38 8.98
N THR A 19 -11.39 11.18 8.78
CA THR A 19 -12.40 11.48 9.81
C THR A 19 -13.10 10.22 10.35
N ASN A 20 -13.34 9.21 9.51
CA ASN A 20 -13.97 7.94 9.93
C ASN A 20 -13.04 7.07 10.78
N PHE A 21 -11.72 7.25 10.63
CA PHE A 21 -10.70 6.56 11.41
C PHE A 21 -10.25 7.35 12.63
N GLY A 22 -10.88 8.50 12.91
CA GLY A 22 -10.48 9.41 13.99
C GLY A 22 -9.12 10.06 13.77
N VAL A 23 -8.63 10.07 12.52
CA VAL A 23 -7.36 10.66 12.13
C VAL A 23 -7.62 12.03 11.54
N ASP A 24 -7.18 13.08 12.24
CA ASP A 24 -7.19 14.44 11.69
C ASP A 24 -6.03 14.56 10.68
N PHE A 25 -6.36 14.65 9.40
CA PHE A 25 -5.35 14.79 8.34
C PHE A 25 -4.94 16.25 8.09
N SER A 26 -5.59 17.23 8.75
CA SER A 26 -5.24 18.65 8.67
C SER A 26 -4.11 19.07 9.63
N GLN A 27 -3.88 18.28 10.69
CA GLN A 27 -2.82 18.56 11.68
C GLN A 27 -1.40 18.53 11.07
N GLU A 28 -0.42 19.19 11.67
CA GLU A 28 0.97 19.12 11.19
C GLU A 28 1.58 17.72 11.37
N VAL A 29 2.76 17.49 10.79
CA VAL A 29 3.48 16.20 10.88
C VAL A 29 3.83 15.93 12.34
N GLY A 30 3.14 14.96 12.97
CA GLY A 30 3.15 14.68 14.40
C GLY A 30 2.03 13.71 14.78
N ASN A 31 1.99 13.23 16.03
CA ASN A 31 0.95 12.30 16.54
C ASN A 31 0.69 11.06 15.67
N GLY A 32 1.75 10.43 15.17
CA GLY A 32 1.64 9.20 14.35
C GLY A 32 1.47 9.43 12.85
N LEU A 33 1.50 10.69 12.38
CA LEU A 33 1.63 11.04 10.96
C LEU A 33 3.07 11.44 10.65
N LYS A 34 3.60 10.96 9.52
CA LYS A 34 4.97 11.22 9.09
C LYS A 34 5.04 11.50 7.59
N MET A 35 6.02 12.30 7.20
CA MET A 35 6.39 12.47 5.79
C MET A 35 7.27 11.31 5.36
N ILE A 36 6.76 10.48 4.45
CA ILE A 36 7.50 9.36 3.86
C ILE A 36 7.51 9.60 2.36
N GLY A 37 8.69 9.87 1.80
CA GLY A 37 8.83 9.96 0.35
C GLY A 37 8.08 11.11 -0.32
N GLY A 38 7.88 12.22 0.40
CA GLY A 38 7.17 13.39 -0.09
C GLY A 38 5.65 13.38 0.12
N VAL A 39 5.08 12.27 0.63
CA VAL A 39 3.66 12.21 1.00
C VAL A 39 3.48 12.14 2.52
N LYS A 40 2.43 12.79 3.02
CA LYS A 40 2.00 12.68 4.42
C LYS A 40 1.23 11.38 4.58
N THR A 41 1.64 10.51 5.49
CA THR A 41 1.06 9.17 5.69
C THR A 41 1.19 8.76 7.15
N LEU A 42 0.64 7.61 7.53
CA LEU A 42 0.78 7.05 8.88
C LEU A 42 2.22 6.58 9.13
N ASP A 43 2.79 6.88 10.30
CA ASP A 43 4.10 6.38 10.71
C ASP A 43 4.01 4.92 11.16
N THR A 44 4.19 4.01 10.20
CA THR A 44 4.21 2.56 10.47
C THR A 44 5.62 2.03 10.78
N GLY A 45 6.64 2.90 10.71
CA GLY A 45 8.04 2.54 10.96
C GLY A 45 8.57 1.37 10.12
N VAL A 46 9.65 0.74 10.60
CA VAL A 46 10.27 -0.43 9.96
C VAL A 46 9.35 -1.64 9.99
N LEU A 47 8.54 -1.78 11.05
CA LEU A 47 7.59 -2.88 11.19
C LEU A 47 6.55 -2.89 10.06
N GLY A 48 5.99 -1.72 9.72
CA GLY A 48 5.06 -1.59 8.60
C GLY A 48 5.68 -2.03 7.27
N ALA A 49 6.93 -1.64 7.02
CA ALA A 49 7.64 -2.04 5.80
C ALA A 49 7.81 -3.57 5.70
N ILE A 50 8.14 -4.24 6.81
CA ILE A 50 8.28 -5.70 6.86
C ILE A 50 6.94 -6.40 6.58
N VAL A 51 5.86 -5.92 7.20
CA VAL A 51 4.52 -6.51 7.02
C VAL A 51 4.06 -6.38 5.57
N ILE A 52 4.22 -5.21 4.96
CA ILE A 52 3.84 -5.00 3.54
C ILE A 52 4.68 -5.87 2.60
N ALA A 53 5.98 -6.03 2.88
CA ALA A 53 6.83 -6.94 2.11
C ALA A 53 6.37 -8.40 2.23
N ALA A 54 6.02 -8.86 3.44
CA ALA A 54 5.51 -10.22 3.64
C ALA A 54 4.20 -10.48 2.89
N ILE A 55 3.27 -9.51 2.91
CA ILE A 55 2.01 -9.59 2.15
C ILE A 55 2.30 -9.65 0.66
N ALA A 56 3.19 -8.79 0.14
CA ALA A 56 3.54 -8.79 -1.28
C ALA A 56 4.16 -10.13 -1.72
N ILE A 57 5.05 -10.71 -0.91
CA ILE A 57 5.65 -12.03 -1.19
C ILE A 57 4.58 -13.13 -1.19
N TYR A 58 3.66 -13.10 -0.22
CA TYR A 58 2.57 -14.08 -0.16
C TYR A 58 1.65 -13.98 -1.39
N LEU A 59 1.26 -12.77 -1.78
CA LEU A 59 0.44 -12.54 -2.98
C LEU A 59 1.17 -12.98 -4.25
N HIS A 60 2.47 -12.67 -4.35
CA HIS A 60 3.29 -13.11 -5.47
C HIS A 60 3.29 -14.64 -5.58
N ASN A 61 3.62 -15.35 -4.50
CA ASN A 61 3.66 -16.81 -4.52
C ASN A 61 2.30 -17.45 -4.81
N LYS A 62 1.19 -16.78 -4.45
CA LYS A 62 -0.15 -17.29 -4.67
C LYS A 62 -0.67 -17.02 -6.08
N PHE A 63 -0.42 -15.84 -6.63
CA PHE A 63 -1.08 -15.36 -7.85
C PHE A 63 -0.20 -15.36 -9.09
N PHE A 64 1.13 -15.43 -8.95
CA PHE A 64 2.06 -15.35 -10.09
C PHE A 64 1.83 -16.46 -11.13
N ASP A 65 1.66 -17.70 -10.68
CA ASP A 65 1.43 -18.85 -11.57
C ASP A 65 -0.07 -19.15 -11.81
N THR A 66 -0.97 -18.25 -11.41
CA THR A 66 -2.41 -18.45 -11.61
C THR A 66 -2.75 -18.30 -13.08
N LYS A 67 -3.19 -19.40 -13.72
CA LYS A 67 -3.67 -19.39 -15.10
C LYS A 67 -5.03 -18.69 -15.18
N LEU A 68 -5.02 -17.48 -15.72
CA LEU A 68 -6.23 -16.75 -16.09
C LEU A 68 -6.82 -17.28 -17.42
N PRO A 69 -8.13 -17.20 -17.64
CA PRO A 69 -8.74 -17.57 -18.92
C PRO A 69 -8.23 -16.68 -20.07
N ASP A 70 -8.31 -17.18 -21.32
CA ASP A 70 -7.63 -16.59 -22.49
C ASP A 70 -7.91 -15.10 -22.72
N PHE A 71 -9.12 -14.62 -22.39
CA PHE A 71 -9.49 -13.20 -22.51
C PHE A 71 -8.84 -12.29 -21.45
N LEU A 72 -8.35 -12.84 -20.33
CA LEU A 72 -7.54 -12.16 -19.30
C LEU A 72 -6.07 -12.55 -19.38
N GLY A 73 -5.65 -13.25 -20.45
CA GLY A 73 -4.28 -13.72 -20.63
C GLY A 73 -3.22 -12.61 -20.54
N ILE A 74 -3.59 -11.37 -20.94
CA ILE A 74 -2.70 -10.19 -20.87
C ILE A 74 -2.34 -9.78 -19.42
N PHE A 75 -3.14 -10.20 -18.44
CA PHE A 75 -2.91 -9.89 -17.02
C PHE A 75 -2.22 -11.04 -16.28
N GLN A 76 -1.79 -12.11 -16.95
CA GLN A 76 -1.08 -13.22 -16.29
C GLN A 76 0.35 -12.85 -15.85
N GLY A 77 0.90 -13.58 -14.87
CA GLY A 77 2.27 -13.42 -14.40
C GLY A 77 2.50 -12.10 -13.67
N SER A 78 3.58 -11.39 -14.00
CA SER A 78 3.96 -10.14 -13.34
C SER A 78 2.89 -9.05 -13.42
N ALA A 79 2.09 -9.02 -14.48
CA ALA A 79 1.02 -8.01 -14.64
C ALA A 79 -0.12 -8.16 -13.62
N LEU A 80 -0.33 -9.35 -13.04
CA LEU A 80 -1.33 -9.58 -12.00
C LEU A 80 -0.87 -9.11 -10.62
N VAL A 81 0.44 -9.09 -10.40
CA VAL A 81 1.06 -9.02 -9.07
C VAL A 81 1.83 -7.71 -8.84
N ALA A 82 2.25 -7.02 -9.92
CA ALA A 82 3.08 -5.81 -9.87
C ALA A 82 2.36 -4.55 -9.39
#